data_AF-A0AAV1M339-F1
#
_entry.id   AF-A0AAV1M339-F1
#
_cell.length_a   1.000
_cell.length_b   1.000
_cell.length_c   1.000
_cell.angle_alpha   90.00
_cell.angle_beta   90.00
_cell.angle_gamma   90.00
#
_symmetry.space_group_name_H-M   'P 1'
#
loop_
_entity.id
_entity.type
_entity.pdbx_description
1 polymer ?
#
loop_
_entity_poly.entity_id
_entity_poly.type
_entity_poly.pdbx_seq_one_letter_code
_entity_poly.pdbx_strand_id
1 'polypeptide(L)'
;MLKGRGDREGNLIVELKKENIQNKWLAAAKTASVTIADIHPHEPGNINPVYIRETMTKLNKQILWLAKQELIIKLNYKYVWFKKDFVKARKDDKDKIHYLRTVNDVHVLANQKL
;
A
#
# COMPACT_ATOMS: atom_id res chain seq x y z
N MET A 1 19.27 -9.40 -24.94
CA MET A 1 18.02 -10.05 -24.47
C MET A 1 17.53 -9.31 -23.24
N LEU A 2 16.33 -8.74 -23.27
CA LEU A 2 15.66 -8.21 -22.08
C LEU A 2 15.27 -9.42 -21.21
N LYS A 3 15.85 -9.56 -20.02
CA LYS A 3 15.43 -10.59 -19.05
C LYS A 3 13.94 -10.41 -18.79
N GLY A 4 13.12 -11.39 -19.16
CA GLY A 4 11.72 -11.44 -18.78
C GLY A 4 11.60 -11.32 -17.26
N ARG A 5 10.50 -10.72 -16.76
CA ARG A 5 10.20 -10.76 -15.32
C ARG A 5 10.13 -12.24 -14.93
N GLY A 6 11.05 -12.68 -14.06
CA GLY A 6 11.05 -14.06 -13.56
C GLY A 6 9.72 -14.43 -12.93
N ASP A 7 9.41 -15.72 -12.93
CA ASP A 7 8.19 -16.27 -12.31
C ASP A 7 8.17 -15.85 -10.83
N ARG A 8 7.29 -14.92 -10.50
CA ARG A 8 7.08 -14.45 -9.12
C ARG A 8 5.75 -15.02 -8.68
N GLU A 9 5.78 -15.71 -7.56
CA GLU A 9 4.58 -16.17 -6.88
C GLU A 9 3.58 -15.00 -6.74
N GLY A 10 2.34 -15.23 -7.15
CA GLY A 10 1.28 -14.24 -7.08
C GLY A 10 0.89 -13.92 -5.63
N ASN A 11 0.20 -12.79 -5.43
CA ASN A 11 -0.40 -12.53 -4.12
C ASN A 11 -1.65 -13.38 -3.94
N LEU A 12 -1.85 -13.91 -2.73
CA LEU A 12 -3.13 -14.49 -2.34
C LEU A 12 -4.13 -13.36 -2.06
N ILE A 13 -5.32 -13.44 -2.69
CA ILE A 13 -6.42 -12.52 -2.43
C ILE A 13 -7.43 -13.23 -1.52
N VAL A 14 -7.68 -12.66 -0.35
CA VAL A 14 -8.63 -13.19 0.64
C VAL A 14 -9.82 -12.25 0.72
N GLU A 15 -11.02 -12.78 0.44
CA GLU A 15 -12.27 -12.04 0.60
C GLU A 15 -12.92 -12.37 1.94
N LEU A 16 -13.20 -11.34 2.73
CA LEU A 16 -13.81 -11.47 4.04
C LEU A 16 -15.25 -10.97 3.99
N LYS A 17 -16.18 -11.71 4.61
CA LYS A 17 -17.61 -11.39 4.60
C LYS A 17 -17.96 -10.04 5.27
N LYS A 18 -17.13 -9.53 6.17
CA LYS A 18 -17.41 -8.31 6.95
C LYS A 18 -16.19 -7.39 7.02
N GLU A 19 -16.40 -6.09 6.78
CA GLU A 19 -15.35 -5.05 6.86
C GLU A 19 -14.69 -5.00 8.25
N ASN A 20 -15.44 -5.25 9.32
CA ASN A 20 -14.88 -5.25 10.68
C ASN A 20 -13.85 -6.37 10.91
N ILE A 21 -14.00 -7.53 10.27
CA ILE A 21 -13.03 -8.64 10.36
C ILE A 21 -11.77 -8.26 9.58
N GLN A 22 -11.93 -7.69 8.39
CA GLN A 22 -10.83 -7.17 7.59
C GLN A 22 -10.00 -6.14 8.38
N ASN A 23 -10.68 -5.19 9.02
CA ASN A 23 -10.03 -4.17 9.85
C ASN A 23 -9.26 -4.79 11.04
N LYS A 24 -9.79 -5.85 11.67
CA LYS A 24 -9.09 -6.58 12.73
C LYS A 24 -7.81 -7.26 12.22
N TRP A 25 -7.87 -7.92 11.05
CA TRP A 25 -6.71 -8.55 10.43
C TRP A 25 -5.61 -7.54 10.10
N LEU A 26 -5.99 -6.42 9.48
CA LEU A 26 -5.07 -5.35 9.12
C LEU A 26 -4.46 -4.64 10.35
N ALA A 27 -5.21 -4.51 11.44
CA ALA A 27 -4.71 -3.96 12.68
C ALA A 27 -3.70 -4.92 13.34
N ALA A 28 -4.03 -6.21 13.43
CA ALA A 28 -3.15 -7.23 13.99
C ALA A 28 -1.83 -7.34 13.21
N ALA A 29 -1.90 -7.29 11.88
CA ALA A 29 -0.72 -7.37 11.01
C ALA A 29 0.25 -6.18 11.14
N LYS A 30 -0.15 -5.07 11.76
CA LYS A 30 0.75 -3.95 12.05
C LYS A 30 1.55 -4.14 13.33
N THR A 31 1.03 -4.94 14.26
CA THR A 31 1.62 -5.14 15.59
C THR A 31 2.28 -6.50 15.73
N ALA A 32 1.84 -7.51 14.97
CA ALA A 32 2.38 -8.85 14.97
C ALA A 32 3.12 -9.14 13.67
N SER A 33 4.31 -9.75 13.77
CA SER A 33 4.99 -10.35 12.63
C SER A 33 4.46 -11.76 12.43
N VAL A 34 3.99 -12.07 11.23
CA VAL A 34 3.62 -13.43 10.82
C VAL A 34 4.69 -13.91 9.85
N THR A 35 5.19 -15.11 10.04
CA THR A 35 6.18 -15.76 9.19
C THR A 35 5.57 -16.97 8.47
N ILE A 36 6.27 -17.51 7.47
CA ILE A 36 5.82 -18.74 6.81
C ILE A 36 5.77 -19.91 7.80
N ALA A 37 6.72 -20.03 8.73
CA ALA A 37 6.70 -21.04 9.78
C ALA A 37 5.44 -21.01 10.66
N ASP A 38 4.85 -19.83 10.88
CA ASP A 38 3.59 -19.68 11.64
C ASP A 38 2.37 -20.23 10.88
N ILE A 39 2.42 -20.24 9.55
CA ILE A 39 1.33 -20.69 8.67
C ILE A 39 1.54 -22.13 8.21
N HIS A 40 2.80 -22.53 8.02
CA HIS A 40 3.23 -23.84 7.54
C HIS A 40 4.24 -24.46 8.53
N PRO A 41 3.76 -25.02 9.65
CA PRO A 41 4.62 -25.52 10.74
C PRO A 41 5.55 -26.67 10.34
N HIS A 42 5.30 -27.31 9.20
CA HIS A 42 6.15 -28.35 8.63
C HIS A 42 7.46 -27.79 8.02
N GLU A 43 7.59 -26.48 7.88
CA GLU A 43 8.83 -25.78 7.52
C GLU A 43 9.27 -24.80 8.63
N PRO A 44 9.65 -25.29 9.82
CA PRO A 44 9.88 -24.43 10.99
C PRO A 44 11.07 -23.46 10.85
N GLY A 45 11.97 -23.68 9.89
CA GLY A 45 13.09 -22.78 9.60
C GLY A 45 12.73 -21.61 8.67
N ASN A 46 11.53 -21.60 8.10
CA ASN A 46 11.12 -20.60 7.10
C ASN A 46 10.58 -19.34 7.79
N ILE A 47 11.49 -18.49 8.25
CA ILE A 47 11.18 -17.23 8.95
C ILE A 47 10.83 -16.07 8.00
N ASN A 48 10.53 -16.36 6.73
CA ASN A 48 10.18 -15.33 5.76
C ASN A 48 8.88 -14.61 6.19
N PRO A 49 8.87 -13.26 6.22
CA PRO A 49 7.71 -12.51 6.68
C PRO A 49 6.56 -12.58 5.68
N VAL A 50 5.36 -12.74 6.21
CA VAL A 50 4.10 -12.69 5.46
C VAL A 50 3.45 -11.32 5.67
N TYR A 51 3.27 -10.59 4.57
CA TYR A 51 2.68 -9.26 4.61
C TYR A 51 1.18 -9.30 4.31
N ILE A 52 0.37 -8.94 5.30
CA ILE A 52 -1.07 -8.75 5.14
C ILE A 52 -1.35 -7.28 4.86
N ARG A 53 -2.00 -6.97 3.74
CA ARG A 53 -2.31 -5.59 3.31
C ARG A 53 -3.69 -5.52 2.66
N GLU A 54 -4.23 -4.31 2.60
CA GLU A 54 -5.44 -4.05 1.82
C GLU A 54 -5.16 -4.29 0.34
N THR A 55 -6.05 -5.01 -0.34
CA THR A 55 -5.98 -5.20 -1.79
C THR A 55 -6.13 -3.85 -2.49
N MET A 56 -5.29 -3.61 -3.49
CA MET A 56 -5.34 -2.41 -4.32
C MET A 56 -5.67 -2.76 -5.76
N THR A 57 -6.59 -2.01 -6.36
CA THR A 57 -6.83 -2.03 -7.80
C THR A 57 -5.57 -1.59 -8.57
N LYS A 58 -5.48 -1.97 -9.86
CA LYS A 58 -4.37 -1.54 -10.73
C LYS A 58 -4.25 -0.01 -10.79
N LEU A 59 -5.40 0.68 -10.86
CA LEU A 59 -5.46 2.14 -10.84
C LEU A 59 -4.91 2.72 -9.54
N ASN A 60 -5.34 2.22 -8.38
CA ASN A 60 -4.85 2.70 -7.09
C ASN A 60 -3.35 2.48 -6.91
N LYS A 61 -2.80 1.37 -7.43
CA LYS A 61 -1.35 1.12 -7.43
C LYS A 61 -0.61 2.17 -8.27
N GLN A 62 -1.15 2.51 -9.45
CA GLN A 62 -0.59 3.54 -10.31
C GLN A 62 -0.62 4.92 -9.64
N ILE A 63 -1.76 5.30 -9.05
CA ILE A 63 -1.91 6.58 -8.33
C ILE A 63 -0.93 6.63 -7.15
N LEU A 64 -0.85 5.58 -6.33
CA LEU A 64 0.04 5.54 -5.17
C LEU A 64 1.51 5.67 -5.59
N TRP A 65 1.92 4.96 -6.65
CA TRP A 65 3.29 5.04 -7.15
C TRP A 65 3.61 6.46 -7.63
N LEU A 66 2.74 7.03 -8.47
CA LEU A 66 2.93 8.38 -9.01
C LEU A 66 2.93 9.44 -7.90
N ALA A 67 2.00 9.35 -6.94
CA ALA A 67 1.92 10.26 -5.81
C ALA A 67 3.21 10.23 -4.96
N LYS A 68 3.83 9.06 -4.78
CA LYS A 68 5.13 8.98 -4.12
C LYS A 68 6.25 9.67 -4.93
N GLN A 69 6.28 9.48 -6.24
CA GLN A 69 7.28 10.13 -7.10
C GLN A 69 7.12 11.65 -7.12
N GLU A 70 5.91 12.16 -7.32
CA GLU A 70 5.68 13.60 -7.46
C GLU A 70 5.67 14.31 -6.10
N LEU A 71 4.95 13.75 -5.11
CA LEU A 71 4.70 14.48 -3.87
C LEU A 71 5.80 14.26 -2.83
N ILE A 72 6.23 13.01 -2.61
CA ILE A 72 7.30 12.74 -1.62
C ILE A 72 8.65 13.15 -2.18
N ILE A 73 9.04 12.62 -3.34
CA ILE A 73 10.42 12.77 -3.84
C ILE A 73 10.69 14.18 -4.34
N LYS A 74 9.77 14.79 -5.10
CA LYS A 74 10.00 16.14 -5.67
C LYS A 74 9.55 17.28 -4.77
N LEU A 75 8.50 17.09 -3.98
CA LEU A 75 7.85 18.16 -3.21
C LEU A 75 7.92 17.97 -1.69
N ASN A 76 8.66 16.96 -1.21
CA ASN A 76 8.88 16.68 0.21
C ASN A 76 7.61 16.55 1.05
N TYR A 77 6.55 15.96 0.49
CA TYR A 77 5.41 15.55 1.30
C TYR A 77 5.84 14.48 2.30
N LYS A 78 5.46 14.65 3.56
CA LYS A 78 5.78 13.71 4.63
C LYS A 78 5.01 12.40 4.52
N TYR A 79 3.79 12.44 3.98
CA TYR A 79 2.91 11.27 3.97
C TYR A 79 2.21 11.06 2.62
N VAL A 80 2.36 9.85 2.05
CA VAL A 80 1.50 9.31 0.99
C VAL A 80 1.20 7.84 1.29
N TRP A 81 -0.08 7.49 1.43
CA TRP A 81 -0.50 6.14 1.84
C TRP A 81 -1.83 5.73 1.21
N PHE A 82 -2.12 4.44 1.25
CA PHE A 82 -3.40 3.87 0.82
C PHE A 82 -4.19 3.39 2.03
N LYS A 83 -5.50 3.70 2.08
CA LYS A 83 -6.42 3.21 3.12
C LYS A 83 -7.87 3.35 2.67
N LYS A 84 -8.68 2.31 2.85
CA LYS A 84 -10.11 2.28 2.50
C LYS A 84 -10.34 2.73 1.05
N ASP A 85 -9.69 2.06 0.11
CA ASP A 85 -9.82 2.28 -1.34
C ASP A 85 -9.31 3.62 -1.90
N PHE A 86 -8.79 4.51 -1.05
CA PHE A 86 -8.25 5.79 -1.49
C PHE A 86 -6.76 5.90 -1.22
N VAL A 87 -6.04 6.46 -2.21
CA VAL A 87 -4.71 7.02 -1.98
C VAL A 87 -4.86 8.40 -1.35
N LYS A 88 -4.06 8.68 -0.32
CA LYS A 88 -4.10 9.93 0.43
C LYS A 88 -2.71 10.53 0.50
N ALA A 89 -2.64 11.86 0.52
CA ALA A 89 -1.41 12.60 0.67
C ALA A 89 -1.58 13.72 1.72
N ARG A 90 -0.52 13.99 2.47
CA ARG A 90 -0.47 15.10 3.44
C ARG A 90 0.97 15.62 3.50
N LYS A 91 1.14 16.93 3.36
CA LYS A 91 2.47 17.55 3.26
C LYS A 91 3.17 17.55 4.62
N ASP A 92 2.55 18.09 5.65
CA ASP A 92 3.05 18.03 7.02
C ASP A 92 1.96 17.65 8.03
N ASP A 93 2.30 17.47 9.31
CA ASP A 93 1.37 16.96 10.32
C ASP A 93 0.12 17.81 10.52
N LYS A 94 0.24 19.12 10.31
CA LYS A 94 -0.84 20.10 10.47
C LYS A 94 -1.62 20.36 9.18
N ASP A 95 -1.17 19.84 8.04
CA ASP A 95 -1.80 20.10 6.76
C ASP A 95 -3.02 19.20 6.53
N LYS A 96 -3.89 19.68 5.62
CA LYS A 96 -5.07 18.91 5.18
C LYS A 96 -4.67 17.62 4.47
N ILE A 97 -5.51 16.60 4.62
CA ILE A 97 -5.38 15.34 3.89
C ILE A 97 -6.05 15.49 2.52
N HIS A 98 -5.28 15.24 1.47
CA HIS A 98 -5.77 15.19 0.09
C HIS A 98 -6.13 13.76 -0.29
N TYR A 99 -7.30 13.59 -0.89
CA TYR A 99 -7.75 12.31 -1.44
C TYR A 99 -7.47 12.27 -2.93
N LEU A 100 -6.70 11.29 -3.38
CA LEU A 100 -6.25 11.13 -4.76
C LEU A 100 -7.02 9.96 -5.37
N ARG A 101 -8.02 10.28 -6.20
CA ARG A 101 -8.91 9.33 -6.88
C ARG A 101 -8.47 9.07 -8.31
N THR A 102 -7.74 10.01 -8.89
CA THR A 102 -7.22 9.93 -10.26
C THR A 102 -5.74 10.26 -10.31
N VAL A 103 -5.10 9.89 -11.41
CA VAL A 103 -3.73 10.33 -11.73
C VAL A 103 -3.67 11.85 -11.87
N ASN A 104 -4.72 12.48 -12.42
CA ASN A 104 -4.79 13.93 -12.57
C ASN A 104 -4.79 14.66 -11.21
N ASP A 105 -5.41 14.10 -10.18
CA ASP A 105 -5.41 14.69 -8.84
C ASP A 105 -3.98 14.85 -8.30
N VAL A 106 -3.08 13.91 -8.63
CA VAL A 106 -1.65 13.99 -8.26
C VAL A 106 -1.00 15.18 -8.95
N HIS A 107 -1.23 15.36 -10.25
CA HIS A 107 -0.65 16.46 -11.02
C HIS A 107 -1.19 17.82 -10.59
N VAL A 108 -2.51 17.93 -10.37
CA VAL A 108 -3.13 19.16 -9.87
C VAL A 108 -2.53 19.53 -8.51
N LEU A 109 -2.39 18.55 -7.61
CA LEU A 109 -1.80 18.80 -6.30
C LEU A 109 -0.32 19.16 -6.37
N ALA A 110 0.45 18.52 -7.26
CA ALA A 110 1.87 18.81 -7.45
C ALA A 110 2.11 20.21 -8.04
N ASN A 111 1.18 20.69 -8.87
CA ASN A 111 1.25 21.98 -9.54
C ASN A 111 0.56 23.13 -8.78
N GLN A 112 -0.11 22.84 -7.66
CA GLN A 112 -0.59 23.89 -6.77
C GLN A 112 0.63 24.60 -6.19
N LYS A 113 0.86 25.85 -6.62
CA LYS A 113 1.88 26.72 -6.04
C LYS A 113 1.64 26.77 -4.53
N LEU A 114 2.59 26.21 -3.78
CA LEU A 114 2.71 26.32 -2.33
C LEU A 114 3.16 27.73 -1.94
#